data_AF-A0A2G3ANY9-F1
#
_entry.id   AF-A0A2G3ANY9-F1
#
_cell.length_a   1.000
_cell.length_b   1.000
_cell.length_c   1.000
_cell.angle_alpha   90.00
_cell.angle_beta   90.00
_cell.angle_gamma   90.00
#
_symmetry.space_group_name_H-M   'P 1'
#
loop_
_entity.id
_entity.type
_entity.pdbx_description
1 polymer ?
#
loop_
_entity_poly.entity_id
_entity_poly.type
_entity_poly.pdbx_seq_one_letter_code
_entity_poly.pdbx_strand_id
1 'polypeptide(L)'
;MYEEISRLVKTIKESSAKGTPIDVYECFNSITCAIICRASIGKACKDQDSLISTINKITLLVGHFNISDLFPSLGFLNRFITGSNQKLPKMHHELFDHLLEEIVTEHEESIRKNNVDEEDLLHLFLKLRENESHNFHIHITRDNIKAIILVST
;
A
#
# COMPACT_ATOMS: atom_id res chain seq x y z
N MET A 1 3.82 15.68 2.16
CA MET A 1 3.11 16.15 0.94
C MET A 1 3.90 17.21 0.17
N TYR A 2 4.20 18.38 0.76
CA TYR A 2 4.94 19.44 0.06
C TYR A 2 6.32 18.99 -0.45
N GLU A 3 7.02 18.17 0.33
CA GLU A 3 8.33 17.64 -0.02
C GLU A 3 8.26 16.75 -1.28
N GLU A 4 7.26 15.88 -1.37
CA GLU A 4 7.04 15.00 -2.52
C GLU A 4 6.67 15.80 -3.78
N ILE A 5 5.82 16.81 -3.65
CA ILE A 5 5.46 17.73 -4.75
C ILE A 5 6.69 18.50 -5.24
N SER A 6 7.49 19.02 -4.31
CA SER A 6 8.73 19.74 -4.64
C SER A 6 9.71 18.85 -5.39
N ARG A 7 9.85 17.59 -4.96
CA ARG A 7 10.69 16.58 -5.63
C ARG A 7 10.23 16.33 -7.05
N LEU A 8 8.92 16.14 -7.27
CA LEU A 8 8.36 15.94 -8.61
C LEU A 8 8.60 17.16 -9.52
N VAL A 9 8.32 18.37 -9.03
CA VAL A 9 8.55 19.62 -9.78
C VAL A 9 10.02 19.76 -10.17
N LYS A 10 10.94 19.37 -9.29
CA LYS A 10 12.37 19.36 -9.60
C LYS A 10 12.70 18.38 -10.72
N THR A 11 12.21 17.14 -10.66
CA THR A 11 12.41 16.13 -11.72
C THR A 11 11.85 16.57 -13.07
N ILE A 12 10.67 17.21 -13.09
CA ILE A 12 10.07 17.77 -14.31
C ILE A 12 10.94 18.91 -14.88
N LYS A 13 11.42 19.83 -14.03
CA LYS A 13 12.30 20.93 -14.45
C LYS A 13 13.61 20.40 -15.05
N GLU A 14 14.21 19.40 -14.43
CA GLU A 14 15.43 18.75 -14.93
C GLU A 14 15.22 18.06 -16.28
N SER A 15 14.09 17.38 -16.46
CA SER A 15 13.74 16.73 -17.72
C SER A 15 13.46 17.75 -18.82
N SER A 16 12.76 18.83 -18.49
CA SER A 16 12.52 19.95 -19.40
C SER A 16 13.82 20.63 -19.83
N ALA A 17 14.78 20.81 -18.92
CA ALA A 17 16.08 21.39 -19.24
C ALA A 17 16.91 20.51 -20.19
N LYS A 18 16.71 19.19 -20.12
CA LYS A 18 17.36 18.19 -21.00
C LYS A 18 16.60 17.97 -22.32
N GLY A 19 15.39 18.52 -22.47
CA GLY A 19 14.51 18.28 -23.62
C GLY A 19 14.00 16.83 -23.70
N THR A 20 14.03 16.08 -22.61
CA THR A 20 13.60 14.68 -22.58
C THR A 20 12.09 14.59 -22.34
N PRO A 21 11.36 13.75 -23.09
CA PRO A 21 9.94 13.51 -22.81
C PRO A 21 9.76 12.90 -21.42
N ILE A 22 8.63 13.21 -20.79
CA ILE A 22 8.24 12.68 -19.48
C ILE A 22 6.97 11.84 -19.62
N ASP A 23 6.91 10.72 -18.89
CA ASP A 23 5.66 10.00 -18.66
C ASP A 23 4.92 10.69 -17.51
N VAL A 24 3.84 11.41 -17.86
CA VAL A 24 3.02 12.13 -16.89
C VAL A 24 2.28 11.17 -15.97
N TYR A 25 1.85 10.01 -16.46
CA TYR A 25 1.18 9.00 -15.65
C TYR A 25 2.13 8.46 -14.59
N GLU A 26 3.35 8.08 -14.97
CA GLU A 26 4.37 7.60 -14.03
C GLU A 26 4.70 8.66 -12.96
N CYS A 27 4.81 9.92 -13.36
CA CYS A 27 5.03 11.05 -12.46
C CYS A 27 3.93 11.17 -11.39
N PHE A 28 2.65 11.17 -11.82
CA PHE A 28 1.51 11.27 -10.91
C PHE A 28 1.32 10.02 -10.06
N ASN A 29 1.57 8.84 -10.62
CA ASN A 29 1.48 7.59 -9.89
C ASN A 29 2.54 7.53 -8.78
N SER A 30 3.80 7.82 -9.10
CA SER A 30 4.91 7.83 -8.15
C SER A 30 4.66 8.79 -6.98
N ILE A 31 4.25 10.03 -7.26
CA ILE A 31 3.99 11.00 -6.19
C ILE A 31 2.79 10.61 -5.33
N THR A 32 1.73 10.07 -5.92
CA THR A 32 0.53 9.64 -5.19
C THR A 32 0.87 8.51 -4.26
N CYS A 33 1.54 7.46 -4.76
CA CYS A 33 1.99 6.35 -3.93
C CYS A 33 2.94 6.81 -2.82
N ALA A 34 3.86 7.74 -3.11
CA ALA A 34 4.77 8.28 -2.10
C ALA A 34 4.05 9.04 -0.98
N ILE A 35 3.06 9.87 -1.31
CA ILE A 35 2.26 10.61 -0.34
C ILE A 35 1.46 9.65 0.53
N ILE A 36 0.80 8.67 -0.09
CA ILE A 36 -0.05 7.71 0.59
C ILE A 36 0.78 6.80 1.51
N CYS A 37 1.91 6.28 1.04
CA CYS A 37 2.83 5.48 1.86
C CYS A 37 3.30 6.29 3.08
N ARG A 38 3.72 7.54 2.87
CA ARG A 38 4.17 8.39 3.97
C ARG A 38 3.06 8.71 4.97
N ALA A 39 1.82 8.88 4.52
CA ALA A 39 0.68 9.10 5.41
C ALA A 39 0.26 7.83 6.17
N SER A 40 0.44 6.66 5.55
CA SER A 40 -0.06 5.38 6.08
C SER A 40 0.94 4.70 7.02
N ILE A 41 2.23 4.71 6.68
CA ILE A 41 3.31 3.96 7.37
C ILE A 41 4.56 4.82 7.62
N GLY A 42 4.41 6.15 7.53
CA GLY A 42 5.46 7.10 7.87
C GLY A 42 6.69 7.02 6.96
N LYS A 43 7.84 7.44 7.50
CA LYS A 43 9.16 7.34 6.83
C LYS A 43 9.84 5.98 7.05
N ALA A 44 9.19 5.06 7.77
CA ALA A 44 9.81 3.84 8.26
C ALA A 44 10.16 2.83 7.16
N CYS A 45 9.60 2.95 5.96
CA CYS A 45 9.90 2.01 4.89
C CYS A 45 11.26 2.32 4.24
N LYS A 46 12.32 1.65 4.69
CA LYS A 46 13.64 1.64 4.02
C LYS A 46 13.55 1.22 2.55
N ASP A 47 12.50 0.46 2.21
CA ASP A 47 12.22 -0.08 0.88
C ASP A 47 10.93 0.50 0.28
N GLN A 48 10.67 1.79 0.49
CA GLN A 48 9.48 2.47 -0.02
C GLN A 48 9.27 2.25 -1.53
N ASP A 49 10.33 2.25 -2.33
CA ASP A 49 10.24 2.00 -3.77
C ASP A 49 9.83 0.56 -4.10
N SER A 50 10.30 -0.42 -3.31
CA SER A 50 9.91 -1.83 -3.44
C SER A 50 8.44 -2.04 -3.06
N LEU A 51 7.99 -1.37 -1.99
CA LEU A 51 6.60 -1.38 -1.57
C LEU A 51 5.70 -0.77 -2.65
N ILE A 52 6.03 0.42 -3.16
CA ILE A 52 5.29 1.10 -4.23
C ILE A 52 5.25 0.25 -5.50
N SER A 53 6.37 -0.38 -5.88
CA SER A 53 6.42 -1.29 -7.02
C SER A 53 5.49 -2.50 -6.85
N THR A 54 5.44 -3.04 -5.63
CA THR A 54 4.59 -4.20 -5.30
C THR A 54 3.11 -3.80 -5.26
N ILE A 55 2.76 -2.65 -4.65
CA ILE A 55 1.41 -2.05 -4.68
C ILE A 55 0.94 -1.92 -6.13
N ASN A 56 1.73 -1.28 -6.99
CA ASN A 56 1.36 -1.08 -8.39
C ASN A 56 1.05 -2.39 -9.13
N LYS A 57 1.82 -3.46 -8.88
CA LYS A 57 1.56 -4.77 -9.49
C LYS A 57 0.24 -5.37 -9.01
N ILE A 58 -0.10 -5.22 -7.73
CA ILE A 58 -1.39 -5.69 -7.19
C ILE A 58 -2.53 -4.84 -7.70
N THR A 59 -2.42 -3.51 -7.68
CA THR A 59 -3.46 -2.60 -8.16
C THR A 59 -3.80 -2.87 -9.62
N LEU A 60 -2.79 -3.15 -10.46
CA LEU A 60 -3.04 -3.63 -11.82
C LEU A 60 -3.88 -4.92 -11.79
N LEU A 61 -3.47 -5.94 -11.03
CA LEU A 61 -4.18 -7.23 -10.99
C LEU A 61 -5.61 -7.16 -10.42
N VAL A 62 -5.84 -6.35 -9.38
CA VAL A 62 -7.15 -6.16 -8.74
C VAL A 62 -8.04 -5.24 -9.59
N GLY A 63 -7.44 -4.28 -10.30
CA GLY A 63 -8.14 -3.38 -11.22
C GLY A 63 -8.57 -4.04 -12.54
N HIS A 64 -8.16 -5.27 -12.82
CA HIS A 64 -8.62 -5.99 -14.00
C HIS A 64 -10.08 -6.42 -13.84
N PHE A 65 -10.82 -6.29 -14.94
CA PHE A 65 -12.18 -6.78 -15.09
C PHE A 65 -12.30 -8.25 -14.68
N ASN A 66 -13.20 -8.52 -13.73
CA ASN A 66 -13.47 -9.86 -13.24
C ASN A 66 -14.87 -10.30 -13.68
N ILE A 67 -14.97 -11.37 -14.50
CA ILE A 67 -16.26 -11.77 -15.11
C ILE A 67 -17.24 -12.28 -14.06
N SER A 68 -16.76 -12.83 -12.94
CA SER A 68 -17.61 -13.25 -11.82
C SER A 68 -18.34 -12.08 -11.18
N ASP A 69 -17.78 -10.88 -11.24
CA ASP A 69 -18.33 -9.73 -10.52
C ASP A 69 -19.53 -9.14 -11.27
N LEU A 70 -19.59 -9.34 -12.59
CA LEU A 70 -20.74 -8.98 -13.42
C LEU A 70 -21.69 -10.15 -13.69
N PHE A 71 -21.15 -11.34 -13.87
CA PHE A 71 -21.90 -12.55 -14.17
C PHE A 71 -21.46 -13.69 -13.24
N PRO A 72 -22.02 -13.75 -12.01
CA PRO A 72 -21.63 -14.74 -11.00
C PRO A 72 -21.74 -16.19 -11.50
N SER A 73 -22.73 -16.47 -12.35
CA SER A 73 -22.93 -17.79 -12.99
C SER A 73 -21.80 -18.20 -13.93
N LEU A 74 -21.00 -17.25 -14.42
CA LEU A 74 -19.85 -17.47 -15.30
C LEU A 74 -18.52 -17.44 -14.53
N GLY A 75 -18.53 -17.43 -13.20
CA GLY A 75 -17.31 -17.35 -12.39
C GLY A 75 -16.31 -18.48 -12.63
N PHE A 76 -16.73 -19.64 -13.15
CA PHE A 76 -15.83 -20.72 -13.55
C PHE A 76 -14.88 -20.32 -14.70
N LEU A 77 -15.29 -19.36 -15.54
CA LEU A 77 -14.50 -18.86 -16.67
C LEU A 77 -13.36 -17.93 -16.23
N ASN A 78 -13.39 -17.35 -15.03
CA ASN A 78 -12.29 -16.51 -14.53
C ASN A 78 -10.94 -17.23 -14.55
N ARG A 79 -10.93 -18.53 -14.26
CA ARG A 79 -9.69 -19.32 -14.31
C ARG A 79 -9.10 -19.37 -15.71
N PHE A 80 -9.94 -19.35 -16.75
CA PHE A 80 -9.54 -19.51 -18.14
C PHE A 80 -9.32 -18.17 -18.86
N ILE A 81 -10.08 -17.13 -18.51
CA ILE A 81 -10.04 -15.82 -19.18
C ILE A 81 -9.00 -14.90 -18.53
N THR A 82 -9.03 -14.76 -17.21
CA THR A 82 -8.21 -13.78 -16.47
C THR A 82 -7.07 -14.43 -15.69
N GLY A 83 -7.19 -15.71 -15.30
CA GLY A 83 -6.21 -16.39 -14.45
C GLY A 83 -6.05 -15.74 -13.06
N SER A 84 -6.99 -14.87 -12.69
CA SER A 84 -6.95 -14.01 -11.49
C SER A 84 -7.10 -14.80 -10.20
N ASN A 85 -7.94 -15.84 -10.21
CA ASN A 85 -8.26 -16.67 -9.03
C ASN A 85 -7.04 -17.34 -8.35
N GLN A 86 -5.91 -17.48 -9.05
CA GLN A 86 -4.68 -18.06 -8.47
C GLN A 86 -3.56 -17.04 -8.30
N LYS A 87 -3.52 -15.98 -9.12
CA LYS A 87 -2.43 -14.99 -9.08
C LYS A 87 -2.60 -14.00 -7.92
N LEU A 88 -3.83 -13.57 -7.65
CA LEU A 88 -4.13 -12.59 -6.61
C LEU A 88 -3.81 -13.10 -5.19
N PRO A 89 -4.30 -14.28 -4.75
CA PRO A 89 -4.03 -14.76 -3.40
C PRO A 89 -2.55 -15.07 -3.19
N LYS A 90 -1.87 -15.61 -4.22
CA LYS A 90 -0.43 -15.90 -4.17
C LYS A 90 0.40 -14.64 -4.04
N MET A 91 0.14 -13.61 -4.84
CA MET A 91 0.90 -12.36 -4.75
C MET A 91 0.61 -11.60 -3.45
N HIS A 92 -0.63 -11.62 -2.98
CA HIS A 92 -0.96 -11.08 -1.66
C HIS A 92 -0.13 -11.76 -0.56
N HIS A 93 -0.09 -13.09 -0.55
CA HIS A 93 0.59 -13.86 0.49
C HIS A 93 2.13 -13.83 0.36
N GLU A 94 2.67 -13.99 -0.85
CA GLU A 94 4.11 -14.12 -1.06
C GLU A 94 4.85 -12.78 -1.07
N LEU A 95 4.21 -11.69 -1.52
CA LEU A 95 4.89 -10.40 -1.71
C LEU A 95 4.50 -9.37 -0.66
N PHE A 96 3.23 -9.31 -0.28
CA PHE A 96 2.73 -8.25 0.60
C PHE A 96 2.70 -8.63 2.06
N ASP A 97 2.35 -9.87 2.37
CA ASP A 97 2.21 -10.30 3.75
C ASP A 97 3.53 -10.12 4.49
N HIS A 98 4.66 -10.56 3.90
CA HIS A 98 5.99 -10.37 4.48
C HIS A 98 6.35 -8.88 4.67
N LEU A 99 6.15 -8.04 3.64
CA LEU A 99 6.51 -6.62 3.70
C LEU A 99 5.69 -5.89 4.76
N LEU A 100 4.37 -6.10 4.80
CA LEU A 100 3.50 -5.48 5.80
C LEU A 100 3.77 -6.03 7.19
N GLU A 101 4.12 -7.31 7.32
CA GLU A 101 4.47 -7.92 8.59
C GLU A 101 5.74 -7.28 9.19
N GLU A 102 6.76 -7.04 8.35
CA GLU A 102 7.98 -6.32 8.73
C GLU A 102 7.66 -4.89 9.17
N ILE A 103 6.90 -4.14 8.35
CA ILE A 103 6.49 -2.76 8.65
C ILE A 103 5.69 -2.71 9.96
N VAL A 104 4.69 -3.57 10.15
CA VAL A 104 3.89 -3.63 11.38
C VAL A 104 4.77 -3.90 12.59
N THR A 105 5.71 -4.85 12.47
CA THR A 105 6.63 -5.19 13.57
C THR A 105 7.52 -4.00 13.93
N GLU A 106 8.08 -3.31 12.95
CA GLU A 106 8.89 -2.10 13.19
C GLU A 106 8.09 -1.01 13.92
N HIS A 107 6.82 -0.81 13.55
CA HIS A 107 5.95 0.18 14.19
C HIS A 107 5.59 -0.23 15.62
N GLU A 108 5.27 -1.50 15.88
CA GLU A 108 5.04 -2.01 17.25
C GLU A 108 6.29 -1.81 18.12
N GLU A 109 7.49 -2.06 17.59
CA GLU A 109 8.72 -1.81 18.32
C GLU A 109 8.95 -0.33 18.62
N SER A 110 8.63 0.56 17.67
CA SER A 110 8.77 2.01 17.85
C SER A 110 7.87 2.53 18.98
N ILE A 111 6.63 2.03 19.06
CA ILE A 111 5.68 2.34 20.13
C ILE A 111 6.22 1.85 21.47
N ARG A 112 6.66 0.58 21.55
CA ARG A 112 7.22 -0.01 22.78
C ARG A 112 8.45 0.76 23.30
N LYS A 113 9.27 1.29 22.39
CA LYS A 113 10.49 2.05 22.72
C LYS A 113 10.20 3.54 23.00
N ASN A 114 8.94 3.99 22.89
CA ASN A 114 8.56 5.41 22.90
C ASN A 114 9.38 6.25 21.90
N ASN A 115 9.72 5.66 20.75
CA ASN A 115 10.54 6.27 19.71
C ASN A 115 9.68 6.58 18.48
N VAL A 116 8.57 7.28 18.72
CA VAL A 116 7.63 7.71 17.67
C VAL A 116 7.88 9.20 17.43
N ASP A 117 8.64 9.50 16.38
CA ASP A 117 8.96 10.89 16.00
C ASP A 117 7.74 11.61 15.40
N GLU A 118 7.02 10.93 14.51
CA GLU A 118 5.83 11.44 13.82
C GLU A 118 4.81 10.29 13.75
N GLU A 119 3.60 10.53 14.28
CA GLU A 119 2.55 9.51 14.31
C GLU A 119 1.82 9.43 12.97
N ASP A 120 1.76 8.23 12.39
CA ASP A 120 1.05 7.93 11.14
C ASP A 120 -0.19 7.04 11.37
N LEU A 121 -0.90 6.72 10.29
CA LEU A 121 -2.13 5.92 10.35
C LEU A 121 -1.90 4.53 10.96
N LEU A 122 -0.77 3.88 10.70
CA LEU A 122 -0.45 2.58 11.25
C LEU A 122 -0.22 2.65 12.76
N HIS A 123 0.47 3.69 13.26
CA HIS A 123 0.59 3.93 14.70
C HIS A 123 -0.78 4.08 15.36
N LEU A 124 -1.70 4.85 14.74
CA LEU A 124 -3.05 5.02 15.25
C LEU A 124 -3.79 3.70 15.34
N PHE A 125 -3.76 2.88 14.28
CA PHE A 125 -4.42 1.57 14.28
C PHE A 125 -3.83 0.59 15.31
N LEU A 126 -2.51 0.60 15.53
CA LEU A 126 -1.87 -0.23 16.55
C LEU A 126 -2.24 0.20 17.96
N LYS A 127 -2.25 1.52 18.25
CA LYS A 127 -2.71 2.04 19.53
C LYS A 127 -4.19 1.75 19.78
N LEU A 128 -5.04 1.85 18.75
CA LEU A 128 -6.46 1.48 18.85
C LEU A 128 -6.64 0.00 19.21
N ARG A 129 -5.86 -0.89 18.61
CA ARG A 129 -5.87 -2.32 18.98
C ARG A 129 -5.51 -2.52 20.45
N GLU A 130 -4.45 -1.87 20.93
CA GLU A 130 -3.99 -2.01 22.32
C GLU A 130 -5.02 -1.44 23.32
N ASN A 131 -5.52 -0.22 23.06
CA ASN A 131 -6.39 0.53 23.98
C ASN A 131 -7.84 0.04 23.99
N GLU A 132 -8.38 -0.41 22.86
CA GLU A 132 -9.81 -0.72 22.71
C GLU A 132 -10.12 -2.22 22.59
N SER A 133 -9.15 -3.06 22.95
CA SER A 133 -9.30 -4.53 23.08
C SER A 133 -10.49 -4.96 23.97
N HIS A 134 -11.03 -4.05 24.79
CA HIS A 134 -12.15 -4.31 25.71
C HIS A 134 -13.47 -3.58 25.34
N ASN A 135 -13.47 -2.63 24.40
CA ASN A 135 -14.62 -1.75 24.14
C ASN A 135 -15.31 -1.99 22.78
N PHE A 136 -14.67 -2.66 21.82
CA PHE A 136 -15.30 -3.04 20.56
C PHE A 136 -15.89 -4.46 20.61
N HIS A 137 -17.09 -4.60 20.04
CA HIS A 137 -17.69 -5.92 19.78
C HIS A 137 -16.90 -6.77 18.76
N ILE A 138 -16.00 -6.14 17.99
CA ILE A 138 -15.16 -6.78 16.99
C ILE A 138 -13.70 -6.47 17.32
N HIS A 139 -12.90 -7.51 17.58
CA HIS A 139 -11.47 -7.35 17.82
C HIS A 139 -10.73 -7.04 16.52
N ILE A 140 -10.03 -5.90 16.48
CA ILE A 140 -9.16 -5.53 15.35
C ILE A 140 -7.93 -6.44 15.34
N THR A 141 -7.85 -7.34 14.36
CA THR A 141 -6.71 -8.26 14.22
C THR A 141 -5.54 -7.65 13.46
N ARG A 142 -4.42 -8.37 13.43
CA ARG A 142 -3.24 -8.05 12.58
C ARG A 142 -3.58 -8.06 11.11
N ASP A 143 -4.33 -9.06 10.67
CA ASP A 143 -4.75 -9.16 9.29
C ASP A 143 -5.71 -8.03 8.90
N ASN A 144 -6.56 -7.56 9.83
CA ASN A 144 -7.41 -6.39 9.57
C ASN A 144 -6.58 -5.12 9.35
N ILE A 145 -5.57 -4.87 10.19
CA ILE A 145 -4.71 -3.69 10.01
C ILE A 145 -3.92 -3.79 8.70
N LYS A 146 -3.31 -4.94 8.39
CA LYS A 146 -2.59 -5.17 7.14
C LYS A 146 -3.49 -4.94 5.92
N ALA A 147 -4.72 -5.48 5.94
CA ALA A 147 -5.68 -5.30 4.86
C ALA A 147 -6.10 -3.83 4.67
N ILE A 148 -6.32 -3.08 5.75
CA ILE A 148 -6.67 -1.65 5.67
C ILE A 148 -5.51 -0.85 5.08
N ILE A 149 -4.27 -1.10 5.52
CA ILE A 149 -3.09 -0.43 4.97
C ILE A 149 -2.92 -0.76 3.49
N LEU A 150 -3.13 -2.02 3.08
CA LEU A 150 -3.08 -2.43 1.68
C LEU A 150 -4.12 -1.71 0.80
N VAL A 151 -5.34 -1.50 1.29
CA VAL A 151 -6.38 -0.77 0.55
C VAL A 151 -6.12 0.73 0.54
N SER A 152 -5.50 1.23 1.60
CA SER A 152 -5.19 2.65 1.74
C SER A 152 -3.97 3.07 0.93
N THR A 153 -3.09 2.14 0.53
CA THR A 153 -1.82 2.35 -0.18
C THR A 153 -1.90 2.12 -1.69
#